data_AF-A0A1Q6PVK4-F1
#
_entry.id   AF-A0A1Q6PVK4-F1
#
_cell.length_a   1.000
_cell.length_b   1.000
_cell.length_c   1.000
_cell.angle_alpha   90.00
_cell.angle_beta   90.00
_cell.angle_gamma   90.00
#
_symmetry.space_group_name_H-M   'P 1'
#
loop_
_entity.id
_entity.type
_entity.pdbx_description
1 polymer ?
#
loop_
_entity_poly.entity_id
_entity_poly.type
_entity_poly.pdbx_seq_one_letter_code
_entity_poly.pdbx_strand_id
1 'polypeptide(L)'
;MKVWILIFVCMFSMPLLVAVLHFRMRKGQILKIRQDYVKNARYFGRSFSALVEKALPEMKNGMIMLSRQEKVLETDGKQEFVQPEIEDLVIARNTIFCPQQEDLHFQKEIYSEKDALFVKENIRLRAVYSKKRIVFGNKIRLLRWADAEHAVAVYDECDLGERVSSGEQLVIGFDNIFHSVHIATAPPTLP
;
A
#
# COMPACT_ATOMS: atom_id res chain seq x y z
N MET A 1 -18.86 -30.98 -53.55
CA MET A 1 -19.71 -30.86 -52.34
C MET A 1 -19.21 -31.70 -51.16
N LYS A 2 -19.00 -33.01 -51.31
CA LYS A 2 -18.63 -33.90 -50.17
C LYS A 2 -17.32 -33.51 -49.46
N VAL A 3 -16.29 -33.10 -50.20
CA VAL A 3 -15.00 -32.67 -49.62
C VAL A 3 -15.12 -31.39 -48.79
N TRP A 4 -15.90 -30.41 -49.25
CA TRP A 4 -16.13 -29.16 -48.53
C TRP A 4 -16.91 -29.35 -47.23
N ILE A 5 -17.89 -30.26 -47.23
CA ILE A 5 -18.62 -30.64 -46.02
C ILE A 5 -17.67 -31.29 -45.01
N LEU A 6 -16.74 -32.13 -45.47
CA LEU A 6 -15.78 -32.80 -44.60
C LEU A 6 -14.78 -31.82 -43.97
N ILE A 7 -14.31 -30.83 -44.74
CA ILE A 7 -13.45 -29.74 -44.22
C ILE A 7 -14.20 -28.91 -43.17
N PHE A 8 -15.46 -28.55 -43.44
CA PHE A 8 -16.29 -27.80 -42.50
C PHE A 8 -16.51 -28.55 -41.17
N VAL A 9 -16.83 -29.84 -41.24
CA VAL A 9 -17.00 -30.69 -40.06
C VAL A 9 -15.69 -30.82 -39.29
N CYS A 10 -14.55 -30.98 -39.99
CA CYS A 10 -13.23 -31.03 -39.36
C CYS A 10 -12.89 -29.72 -38.64
N MET A 11 -13.05 -28.57 -39.31
CA MET A 11 -12.79 -27.26 -38.69
C MET A 11 -13.69 -26.96 -37.49
N PHE A 12 -14.93 -27.45 -37.50
CA PHE A 12 -15.85 -27.26 -36.37
C PHE A 12 -15.56 -28.19 -35.19
N SER A 13 -15.23 -29.46 -35.47
CA SER A 13 -15.00 -30.48 -34.44
C SER A 13 -13.63 -30.38 -33.76
N MET A 14 -12.61 -29.87 -34.44
CA MET A 14 -11.25 -29.81 -33.93
C MET A 14 -11.11 -28.90 -32.69
N PRO A 15 -11.64 -27.65 -32.67
CA PRO A 15 -11.61 -26.81 -31.47
C PRO A 15 -12.38 -27.41 -30.28
N LEU A 16 -13.51 -28.08 -30.55
CA LEU A 16 -14.31 -28.77 -29.53
C LEU A 16 -13.53 -29.94 -28.90
N LEU A 17 -12.86 -30.74 -29.73
CA LEU A 17 -11.98 -31.82 -29.28
C LEU A 17 -10.85 -31.29 -28.40
N VAL A 18 -10.17 -30.22 -28.82
CA VAL A 18 -9.09 -29.60 -28.05
C VAL A 18 -9.60 -29.05 -26.71
N ALA A 19 -10.76 -28.41 -26.68
CA ALA A 19 -11.35 -27.89 -25.45
C ALA A 19 -11.69 -29.02 -24.46
N VAL A 20 -12.28 -30.12 -24.93
CA VAL A 20 -12.59 -31.29 -24.10
C VAL A 20 -11.32 -31.96 -23.59
N LEU A 21 -10.29 -32.10 -24.43
CA LEU A 21 -9.00 -32.65 -24.02
C LEU A 21 -8.35 -31.78 -22.94
N HIS A 22 -8.32 -30.47 -23.15
CA HIS A 22 -7.77 -29.50 -22.20
C HIS A 22 -8.51 -29.54 -20.86
N PHE A 23 -9.85 -29.63 -20.88
CA PHE A 23 -10.65 -29.72 -19.66
C PHE A 23 -10.45 -31.04 -18.92
N ARG A 24 -10.31 -32.16 -19.64
CA ARG A 24 -10.03 -33.48 -19.03
C ARG A 24 -8.61 -33.57 -18.46
N MET A 25 -7.63 -32.94 -19.09
CA MET A 25 -6.24 -32.97 -18.66
C MET A 25 -5.97 -32.03 -17.48
N ARG A 26 -6.70 -30.91 -17.37
CA ARG A 26 -6.63 -30.06 -16.18
C ARG A 26 -7.41 -30.70 -15.03
N LYS A 27 -6.68 -31.27 -14.07
CA LYS A 27 -7.24 -31.47 -12.73
C LYS A 27 -7.56 -30.10 -12.17
N GLY A 28 -8.85 -29.78 -12.04
CA GLY A 28 -9.29 -28.55 -11.38
C GLY A 28 -8.73 -28.53 -9.97
N GLN A 29 -7.82 -27.59 -9.68
CA GLN A 29 -7.45 -27.31 -8.30
C GLN A 29 -8.64 -26.59 -7.68
N ILE A 30 -9.25 -27.18 -6.66
CA ILE A 30 -10.22 -26.50 -5.83
C ILE A 30 -9.50 -25.28 -5.25
N LEU A 31 -9.99 -24.07 -5.55
CA LEU A 31 -9.50 -22.87 -4.88
C LEU A 31 -9.74 -23.09 -3.38
N LYS A 32 -8.66 -23.30 -2.64
CA LYS A 32 -8.72 -23.40 -1.18
C LYS A 32 -9.01 -22.00 -0.65
N ILE A 33 -10.30 -21.68 -0.53
CA ILE A 33 -10.76 -20.48 0.15
C ILE A 33 -10.54 -20.71 1.64
N ARG A 34 -9.62 -19.95 2.24
CA ARG A 34 -9.46 -19.91 3.69
C ARG A 34 -10.68 -19.19 4.28
N GLN A 35 -11.66 -19.95 4.75
CA GLN A 35 -12.88 -19.41 5.37
C GLN A 35 -12.60 -18.74 6.72
N ASP A 36 -11.48 -19.06 7.33
CA ASP A 36 -10.93 -18.47 8.55
C ASP A 36 -10.06 -17.22 8.28
N TYR A 37 -10.02 -16.73 7.03
CA TYR A 37 -9.20 -15.56 6.69
C TYR A 37 -9.79 -14.29 7.32
N VAL A 38 -9.26 -13.94 8.50
CA VAL A 38 -9.45 -12.62 9.10
C VAL A 38 -8.42 -11.68 8.49
N LYS A 39 -8.91 -10.70 7.73
CA LYS A 39 -8.04 -9.70 7.08
C LYS A 39 -7.33 -8.89 8.16
N ASN A 40 -6.00 -8.95 8.18
CA ASN A 40 -5.20 -8.16 9.11
C ASN A 40 -5.32 -6.67 8.73
N ALA A 41 -5.92 -5.88 9.62
CA ALA A 41 -6.13 -4.45 9.42
C ALA A 41 -4.81 -3.64 9.30
N ARG A 42 -3.68 -4.20 9.72
CA ARG A 42 -2.33 -3.62 9.59
C ARG A 42 -1.48 -4.33 8.53
N TYR A 43 -2.10 -5.05 7.60
CA TYR A 43 -1.40 -5.85 6.59
C TYR A 43 -0.44 -5.02 5.75
N PHE A 44 -0.84 -3.82 5.29
CA PHE A 44 0.04 -2.95 4.52
C PHE A 44 1.27 -2.57 5.32
N GLY A 45 1.11 -1.98 6.51
CA GLY A 45 2.24 -1.54 7.32
C GLY A 45 3.23 -2.66 7.56
N ARG A 46 2.74 -3.83 8.02
CA ARG A 46 3.58 -5.01 8.27
C ARG A 46 4.29 -5.54 7.03
N SER A 47 3.59 -5.61 5.89
CA SER A 47 4.17 -6.18 4.67
C SER A 47 5.17 -5.21 4.04
N PHE A 48 4.81 -3.93 3.99
CA PHE A 48 5.63 -2.88 3.40
C PHE A 48 6.89 -2.61 4.22
N SER A 49 6.77 -2.47 5.54
CA SER A 49 7.92 -2.27 6.43
C SER A 49 8.90 -3.43 6.35
N ALA A 50 8.41 -4.67 6.43
CA ALA A 50 9.26 -5.86 6.30
C ALA A 50 9.99 -5.92 4.94
N LEU A 51 9.34 -5.47 3.85
CA LEU A 51 9.94 -5.43 2.53
C LEU A 51 11.07 -4.39 2.45
N VAL A 52 10.78 -3.17 2.93
CA VAL A 52 11.76 -2.07 2.98
C VAL A 52 12.92 -2.44 3.88
N GLU A 53 12.67 -2.87 5.12
CA GLU A 53 13.70 -3.20 6.11
C GLU A 53 14.63 -4.31 5.66
N LYS A 54 14.10 -5.32 4.95
CA LYS A 54 14.92 -6.38 4.36
C LYS A 54 15.82 -5.86 3.24
N ALA A 55 15.33 -4.91 2.45
CA ALA A 55 16.05 -4.38 1.28
C ALA A 55 16.97 -3.20 1.61
N LEU A 56 16.78 -2.53 2.76
CA LEU A 56 17.58 -1.38 3.20
C LEU A 56 19.10 -1.65 3.21
N PRO A 57 19.62 -2.80 3.71
CA PRO A 57 21.06 -3.07 3.72
C PRO A 57 21.67 -3.24 2.32
N GLU A 58 20.86 -3.62 1.33
CA GLU A 58 21.29 -3.87 -0.05
C GLU A 58 21.10 -2.65 -0.97
N MET A 59 20.51 -1.58 -0.45
CA MET A 59 20.24 -0.35 -1.18
C MET A 59 21.56 0.29 -1.65
N LYS A 60 21.63 0.63 -2.95
CA LYS A 60 22.80 1.25 -3.57
C LYS A 60 22.38 2.32 -4.56
N ASN A 61 23.10 3.44 -4.57
CA ASN A 61 22.90 4.54 -5.52
C ASN A 61 21.43 5.06 -5.57
N GLY A 62 20.74 5.13 -4.42
CA GLY A 62 19.35 5.58 -4.37
C GLY A 62 18.36 4.62 -5.04
N MET A 63 18.74 3.35 -5.25
CA MET A 63 17.86 2.31 -5.76
C MET A 63 17.71 1.21 -4.73
N ILE A 64 16.47 0.76 -4.53
CA ILE A 64 16.13 -0.34 -3.64
C ILE A 64 15.40 -1.43 -4.41
N MET A 65 15.72 -2.70 -4.12
CA MET A 65 15.01 -3.84 -4.71
C MET A 65 13.90 -4.27 -3.76
N LEU A 66 12.65 -3.94 -4.11
CA LEU A 66 11.45 -4.43 -3.43
C LEU A 66 10.86 -5.60 -4.22
N SER A 67 9.58 -5.52 -4.61
CA SER A 67 9.02 -6.42 -5.64
C SER A 67 9.56 -6.13 -7.04
N ARG A 68 10.10 -4.94 -7.23
CA ARG A 68 10.81 -4.46 -8.41
C ARG A 68 11.85 -3.43 -7.96
N GLN A 69 12.72 -3.04 -8.88
CA GLN A 69 13.66 -1.97 -8.62
C GLN A 69 12.90 -0.64 -8.54
N GLU A 70 13.10 0.10 -7.45
CA GLU A 70 12.45 1.38 -7.19
C GLU A 70 13.51 2.43 -6.88
N LYS A 71 13.30 3.65 -7.37
CA LYS A 71 14.13 4.81 -7.02
C LYS A 71 13.68 5.38 -5.69
N VAL A 72 14.65 5.74 -4.87
CA VAL A 72 14.46 6.18 -3.49
C VAL A 72 14.97 7.61 -3.33
N LEU A 73 14.15 8.42 -2.69
CA LEU A 73 14.52 9.71 -2.15
C LEU A 73 14.71 9.55 -0.64
N GLU A 74 15.96 9.52 -0.20
CA GLU A 74 16.30 9.49 1.23
C GLU A 74 16.26 10.91 1.80
N THR A 75 15.50 11.11 2.87
CA THR A 75 15.36 12.41 3.53
C THR A 75 15.92 12.34 4.95
N ASP A 76 17.21 12.63 5.09
CA ASP A 76 17.84 12.88 6.39
C ASP A 76 18.34 14.33 6.41
N GLY A 77 17.47 15.28 6.78
CA GLY A 77 17.79 16.71 6.78
C GLY A 77 16.62 17.61 6.43
N LYS A 78 16.87 18.70 5.69
CA LYS A 78 15.81 19.60 5.18
C LYS A 78 14.95 18.87 4.16
N GLN A 79 13.70 18.60 4.52
CA GLN A 79 12.74 17.82 3.73
C GLN A 79 12.02 18.72 2.73
N GLU A 80 12.85 19.29 1.86
CA GLU A 80 12.45 20.13 0.74
C GLU A 80 12.59 19.31 -0.54
N PHE A 81 11.50 19.26 -1.31
CA PHE A 81 11.37 18.57 -2.57
C PHE A 81 11.49 19.59 -3.70
N VAL A 82 12.29 19.26 -4.72
CA VAL A 82 12.53 20.15 -5.87
C VAL A 82 11.25 20.33 -6.71
N GLN A 83 10.39 19.31 -6.72
CA GLN A 83 9.17 19.27 -7.51
C GLN A 83 7.98 18.92 -6.61
N PRO A 84 6.78 19.45 -6.92
CA PRO A 84 5.57 19.15 -6.17
C PRO A 84 5.10 17.70 -6.37
N GLU A 85 5.40 17.07 -7.50
CA GLU A 85 5.10 15.66 -7.74
C GLU A 85 6.32 14.79 -7.40
N ILE A 86 6.14 13.88 -6.44
CA ILE A 86 7.19 12.99 -5.95
C ILE A 86 6.87 11.57 -6.43
N GLU A 87 7.57 11.16 -7.48
CA GLU A 87 7.41 9.84 -8.11
C GLU A 87 8.26 8.74 -7.47
N ASP A 88 9.22 9.13 -6.63
CA ASP A 88 10.16 8.23 -5.97
C ASP A 88 9.61 7.75 -4.61
N LEU A 89 10.02 6.56 -4.19
CA LEU A 89 9.78 6.03 -2.84
C LEU A 89 10.54 6.91 -1.83
N VAL A 90 9.88 7.37 -0.78
CA VAL A 90 10.54 8.20 0.24
C VAL A 90 10.92 7.36 1.44
N ILE A 91 12.18 7.45 1.88
CA ILE A 91 12.69 6.77 3.07
C ILE A 91 13.30 7.81 4.04
N ALA A 92 12.75 7.88 5.25
CA ALA A 92 13.22 8.74 6.33
C ALA A 92 13.62 7.90 7.55
N ARG A 93 14.90 7.89 7.93
CA ARG A 93 15.41 6.99 8.98
C ARG A 93 15.78 7.72 10.25
N ASN A 94 16.56 8.79 10.11
CA ASN A 94 17.23 9.39 11.26
C ASN A 94 16.42 10.51 11.91
N THR A 95 15.51 11.14 11.17
CA THR A 95 14.75 12.31 11.62
C THR A 95 13.24 12.13 11.46
N ILE A 96 12.47 12.93 12.19
CA ILE A 96 11.01 13.05 12.01
C ILE A 96 10.74 13.45 10.57
N PHE A 97 9.90 12.70 9.85
CA PHE A 97 9.49 13.06 8.51
C PHE A 97 8.43 14.18 8.59
N CYS A 98 8.78 15.39 8.18
CA CYS A 98 7.92 16.55 8.12
C CYS A 98 8.24 17.35 6.85
N PRO A 99 7.53 17.12 5.73
CA PRO A 99 7.67 17.96 4.54
C PRO A 99 7.43 19.43 4.87
N GLN A 100 8.32 20.31 4.39
CA GLN A 100 8.26 21.74 4.71
C GLN A 100 7.42 22.56 3.73
N GLN A 101 7.10 22.00 2.56
CA GLN A 101 6.34 22.66 1.50
C GLN A 101 4.88 22.24 1.49
N GLU A 102 4.05 23.10 0.92
CA GLU A 102 2.65 22.85 0.58
C GLU A 102 2.54 22.27 -0.84
N ASP A 103 1.34 21.80 -1.22
CA ASP A 103 1.04 21.31 -2.58
C ASP A 103 1.90 20.11 -3.04
N LEU A 104 2.30 19.24 -2.11
CA LEU A 104 3.11 18.05 -2.41
C LEU A 104 2.24 16.83 -2.73
N HIS A 105 2.54 16.14 -3.82
CA HIS A 105 1.83 14.96 -4.28
C HIS A 105 2.78 13.75 -4.35
N PHE A 106 2.69 12.86 -3.36
CA PHE A 106 3.49 11.64 -3.28
C PHE A 106 2.78 10.50 -4.03
N GLN A 107 3.32 10.16 -5.21
CA GLN A 107 2.80 9.10 -6.08
C GLN A 107 3.26 7.69 -5.68
N LYS A 108 4.19 7.61 -4.72
CA LYS A 108 4.72 6.38 -4.11
C LYS A 108 4.55 6.38 -2.60
N GLU A 109 4.83 5.23 -2.03
CA GLU A 109 4.77 4.97 -0.61
C GLU A 109 5.86 5.76 0.14
N ILE A 110 5.61 6.09 1.41
CA ILE A 110 6.57 6.74 2.31
C ILE A 110 6.86 5.78 3.46
N TYR A 111 8.13 5.56 3.76
CA TYR A 111 8.59 4.81 4.93
C TYR A 111 9.33 5.75 5.89
N SER A 112 8.87 5.82 7.14
CA SER A 112 9.52 6.58 8.20
C SER A 112 9.85 5.71 9.41
N GLU A 113 11.09 5.76 9.89
CA GLU A 113 11.48 5.12 11.16
C GLU A 113 11.11 5.96 12.39
N LYS A 114 10.93 7.26 12.21
CA LYS A 114 10.50 8.20 13.25
C LYS A 114 9.05 8.61 13.01
N ASP A 115 8.60 9.65 13.71
CA ASP A 115 7.27 10.21 13.48
C ASP A 115 7.18 10.77 12.06
N ALA A 116 5.99 10.68 11.45
CA ALA A 116 5.67 11.31 10.18
C ALA A 116 4.57 12.35 10.39
N LEU A 117 4.88 13.62 10.16
CA LEU A 117 4.04 14.78 10.41
C LEU A 117 3.71 15.46 9.08
N PHE A 118 2.45 15.45 8.71
CA PHE A 118 1.95 16.11 7.50
C PHE A 118 1.09 17.29 7.91
N VAL A 119 1.74 18.42 8.25
CA VAL A 119 1.08 19.61 8.82
C VAL A 119 0.91 20.76 7.84
N LYS A 120 1.23 20.54 6.56
CA LYS A 120 1.10 21.52 5.48
C LYS A 120 -0.14 21.23 4.64
N GLU A 121 -0.72 22.26 4.05
CA GLU A 121 -1.95 22.14 3.26
C GLU A 121 -1.72 21.46 1.90
N ASN A 122 -2.80 20.85 1.39
CA ASN A 122 -2.89 20.20 0.08
C ASN A 122 -1.79 19.15 -0.20
N ILE A 123 -1.34 18.44 0.83
CA ILE A 123 -0.49 17.26 0.63
C ILE A 123 -1.36 16.07 0.24
N ARG A 124 -0.97 15.40 -0.84
CA ARG A 124 -1.57 14.14 -1.33
C ARG A 124 -0.61 12.99 -1.13
N LEU A 125 -1.08 11.92 -0.50
CA LEU A 125 -0.29 10.76 -0.13
C LEU A 125 -0.87 9.52 -0.79
N ARG A 126 -0.06 8.76 -1.51
CA ARG A 126 -0.48 7.42 -1.93
C ARG A 126 -0.64 6.50 -0.74
N ALA A 127 0.43 6.31 0.02
CA ALA A 127 0.41 5.55 1.26
C ALA A 127 1.63 5.90 2.12
N VAL A 128 1.51 5.75 3.43
CA VAL A 128 2.56 6.08 4.39
C VAL A 128 2.62 5.06 5.50
N TYR A 129 3.83 4.68 5.86
CA TYR A 129 4.14 3.88 7.04
C TYR A 129 5.08 4.63 7.97
N SER A 130 4.80 4.54 9.27
CA SER A 130 5.71 5.01 10.32
C SER A 130 5.90 3.95 11.40
N LYS A 131 7.16 3.71 11.79
CA LYS A 131 7.51 2.95 13.01
C LYS A 131 7.16 3.69 14.30
N LYS A 132 6.79 4.97 14.20
CA LYS A 132 6.36 5.78 15.34
C LYS A 132 4.93 6.23 15.12
N ARG A 133 4.69 7.54 15.16
CA ARG A 133 3.36 8.11 15.05
C ARG A 133 3.19 8.77 13.69
N ILE A 134 1.95 8.80 13.21
CA ILE A 134 1.57 9.63 12.06
C ILE A 134 0.65 10.74 12.56
N VAL A 135 0.92 11.96 12.11
CA VAL A 135 0.04 13.11 12.33
C VAL A 135 -0.37 13.67 10.97
N PHE A 136 -1.67 13.67 10.70
CA PHE A 136 -2.26 14.38 9.58
C PHE A 136 -2.85 15.69 10.10
N GLY A 137 -2.26 16.81 9.66
CA GLY A 137 -2.77 18.15 9.84
C GLY A 137 -3.85 18.50 8.83
N ASN A 138 -4.29 19.76 8.79
CA ASN A 138 -5.52 20.11 8.11
C ASN A 138 -5.43 19.90 6.58
N LYS A 139 -6.48 19.28 6.00
CA LYS A 139 -6.67 19.09 4.54
C LYS A 139 -5.67 18.17 3.84
N ILE A 140 -5.25 17.10 4.52
CA ILE A 140 -4.46 16.03 3.90
C ILE A 140 -5.38 15.11 3.10
N ARG A 141 -4.94 14.69 1.91
CA ARG A 141 -5.61 13.64 1.13
C ARG A 141 -4.74 12.39 1.00
N LEU A 142 -5.16 11.32 1.66
CA LEU A 142 -4.61 9.99 1.52
C LEU A 142 -5.39 9.23 0.44
N LEU A 143 -4.70 8.52 -0.45
CA LEU A 143 -5.33 7.75 -1.52
C LEU A 143 -5.58 6.30 -1.10
N ARG A 144 -4.60 5.65 -0.46
CA ARG A 144 -4.67 4.20 -0.17
C ARG A 144 -4.55 3.90 1.32
N TRP A 145 -3.37 4.00 1.90
CA TRP A 145 -3.16 3.43 3.24
C TRP A 145 -2.19 4.25 4.09
N ALA A 146 -2.58 4.55 5.33
CA ALA A 146 -1.67 5.01 6.37
C ALA A 146 -1.61 3.97 7.50
N ASP A 147 -0.41 3.57 7.91
CA ASP A 147 -0.21 2.68 9.06
C ASP A 147 0.90 3.20 9.97
N ALA A 148 0.61 3.29 11.27
CA ALA A 148 1.59 3.60 12.29
C ALA A 148 1.73 2.45 13.30
N GLU A 149 2.95 2.14 13.73
CA GLU A 149 3.18 1.18 14.82
C GLU A 149 2.60 1.65 16.14
N HIS A 150 2.65 2.95 16.42
CA HIS A 150 2.08 3.54 17.60
C HIS A 150 0.75 4.22 17.26
N ALA A 151 0.68 5.54 17.36
CA ALA A 151 -0.55 6.30 17.18
C ALA A 151 -0.68 6.93 15.78
N VAL A 152 -1.92 7.05 15.30
CA VAL A 152 -2.27 7.95 14.21
C VAL A 152 -3.17 9.05 14.79
N ALA A 153 -2.81 10.31 14.59
CA ALA A 153 -3.64 11.45 14.93
C ALA A 153 -4.03 12.18 13.65
N VAL A 154 -5.34 12.40 13.48
CA VAL A 154 -5.91 13.11 12.34
C VAL A 154 -6.62 14.33 12.87
N TYR A 155 -6.19 15.51 12.44
CA TYR A 155 -6.86 16.78 12.71
C TYR A 155 -7.98 17.02 11.70
N ASP A 156 -8.34 18.27 11.42
CA ASP A 156 -9.62 18.56 10.79
C ASP A 156 -9.53 18.54 9.25
N GLU A 157 -10.66 18.27 8.60
CA GLU A 157 -10.81 18.37 7.14
C GLU A 157 -9.92 17.42 6.30
N CYS A 158 -9.47 16.28 6.85
CA CYS A 158 -8.70 15.30 6.09
C CYS A 158 -9.58 14.32 5.31
N ASP A 159 -9.09 13.92 4.13
CA ASP A 159 -9.60 12.80 3.34
C ASP A 159 -8.65 11.61 3.51
N LEU A 160 -9.04 10.65 4.35
CA LEU A 160 -8.20 9.52 4.77
C LEU A 160 -8.23 8.33 3.80
N GLY A 161 -8.78 8.49 2.61
CA GLY A 161 -8.71 7.48 1.55
C GLY A 161 -9.29 6.11 1.93
N GLU A 162 -8.66 5.04 1.43
CA GLU A 162 -9.18 3.69 1.62
C GLU A 162 -9.03 3.19 3.07
N ARG A 163 -7.83 3.27 3.66
CA ARG A 163 -7.51 2.66 4.97
C ARG A 163 -6.60 3.51 5.84
N VAL A 164 -6.95 3.63 7.12
CA VAL A 164 -6.04 4.10 8.17
C VAL A 164 -5.97 3.06 9.28
N SER A 165 -4.75 2.72 9.70
CA SER A 165 -4.53 1.76 10.76
C SER A 165 -3.46 2.21 11.77
N SER A 166 -3.67 1.83 13.03
CA SER A 166 -2.76 2.14 14.13
C SER A 166 -2.53 0.90 14.99
N GLY A 167 -1.33 0.78 15.57
CA GLY A 167 -1.03 -0.27 16.54
C GLY A 167 -1.54 -0.01 17.95
N GLU A 168 -1.72 1.24 18.34
CA GLU A 168 -2.03 1.61 19.73
C GLU A 168 -3.27 2.50 19.83
N GLN A 169 -3.25 3.65 19.17
CA GLN A 169 -4.27 4.68 19.33
C GLN A 169 -4.55 5.40 18.02
N LEU A 170 -5.84 5.61 17.76
CA LEU A 170 -6.27 6.51 16.70
C LEU A 170 -7.07 7.67 17.30
N VAL A 171 -6.68 8.89 16.93
CA VAL A 171 -7.39 10.13 17.26
C VAL A 171 -7.89 10.75 15.97
N ILE A 172 -9.18 11.11 15.92
CA ILE A 172 -9.82 11.72 14.74
C ILE A 172 -10.50 13.01 15.18
N GLY A 173 -10.14 14.12 14.54
CA GLY A 173 -10.75 15.44 14.69
C GLY A 173 -12.05 15.57 13.90
N PHE A 174 -12.46 16.80 13.65
CA PHE A 174 -13.74 17.13 13.03
C PHE A 174 -13.65 17.11 11.50
N ASP A 175 -14.81 16.97 10.84
CA ASP A 175 -14.98 17.13 9.39
C ASP A 175 -14.04 16.26 8.50
N ASN A 176 -13.66 15.10 9.01
CA ASN A 176 -12.85 14.11 8.29
C ASN A 176 -13.71 13.16 7.44
N ILE A 177 -13.19 12.76 6.28
CA ILE A 177 -13.77 11.73 5.40
C ILE A 177 -12.90 10.49 5.47
N PHE A 178 -13.49 9.32 5.74
CA PHE A 178 -12.77 8.05 5.76
C PHE A 178 -13.63 6.90 5.28
N HIS A 179 -13.00 5.93 4.59
CA HIS A 179 -13.70 4.73 4.15
C HIS A 179 -13.59 3.59 5.16
N SER A 180 -12.36 3.29 5.64
CA SER A 180 -12.15 2.29 6.68
C SER A 180 -11.01 2.66 7.61
N VAL A 181 -11.23 2.40 8.89
CA VAL A 181 -10.38 2.87 9.97
C VAL A 181 -10.26 1.77 11.02
N HIS A 182 -9.03 1.48 11.45
CA HIS A 182 -8.75 0.36 12.34
C HIS A 182 -7.72 0.67 13.41
N ILE A 183 -7.94 0.12 14.60
CA ILE A 183 -6.95 0.07 15.68
C ILE A 183 -6.68 -1.41 15.95
N ALA A 184 -5.41 -1.80 15.98
CA ALA A 184 -5.05 -3.13 16.44
C ALA A 184 -5.17 -3.17 17.97
N THR A 185 -6.31 -3.62 18.48
CA THR A 185 -6.41 -4.03 19.87
C THR A 185 -5.60 -5.31 20.04
N ALA A 186 -4.68 -5.36 21.02
CA ALA A 186 -4.08 -6.61 21.42
C ALA A 186 -5.20 -7.64 21.66
N PRO A 187 -5.05 -8.91 21.24
CA PRO A 187 -6.00 -9.94 21.66
C PRO A 187 -6.03 -9.93 23.19
N PRO A 188 -7.22 -10.08 23.82
CA PRO A 188 -7.26 -10.23 25.26
C PRO A 188 -6.34 -11.40 25.61
N THR A 189 -5.30 -11.12 26.41
CA THR A 189 -4.57 -12.18 27.08
C THR A 189 -5.60 -12.88 27.96
N LEU A 190 -6.04 -14.07 27.55
CA LEU A 190 -6.90 -14.90 28.38
C LEU A 190 -6.16 -15.13 29.72
N PRO A 191 -6.82 -14.89 30.87
CA PRO A 191 -6.23 -15.12 32.19
C PRO A 191 -5.91 -16.60 32.42
#